data_AF-A0A973HYP6-F1
#
_entry.id   AF-A0A973HYP6-F1
#
_cell.length_a   1.000
_cell.length_b   1.000
_cell.length_c   1.000
_cell.angle_alpha   90.00
_cell.angle_beta   90.00
_cell.angle_gamma   90.00
#
_symmetry.space_group_name_H-M   'P 1'
#
loop_
_entity.id
_entity.type
_entity.pdbx_description
1 polymer ?
#
loop_
_entity_poly.entity_id
_entity_poly.type
_entity_poly.pdbx_seq_one_letter_code
_entity_poly.pdbx_strand_id
1 'polypeptide(L)' 'YKDYLTLAESYAKEPIEERIAFFRKIEREAIESEDNQFRFHSGVPLLQVQERI' A
#
# COMPACT_ATOMS: atom_id res chain seq x y z
N TYR A 1 -0.94 -12.96 -5.29
CA TYR A 1 0.15 -12.40 -4.46
C TYR A 1 1.17 -13.46 -4.07
N LYS A 2 0.76 -14.68 -3.68
CA LYS A 2 1.68 -15.75 -3.26
C LYS A 2 2.74 -16.10 -4.30
N ASP A 3 2.36 -16.22 -5.57
CA ASP A 3 3.29 -16.54 -6.65
C ASP A 3 4.45 -15.53 -6.76
N TYR A 4 4.20 -14.25 -6.50
CA TYR A 4 5.24 -13.22 -6.47
C TYR A 4 6.18 -13.35 -5.27
N LEU A 5 5.66 -13.75 -4.10
CA LEU A 5 6.49 -14.02 -2.93
C LEU A 5 7.36 -15.25 -3.17
N THR A 6 6.78 -16.34 -3.69
CA THR A 6 7.53 -17.55 -4.06
C THR A 6 8.60 -17.25 -5.11
N LEU A 7 8.28 -16.44 -6.11
CA LEU A 7 9.27 -16.01 -7.09
C LEU A 7 10.39 -15.18 -6.44
N ALA A 8 10.06 -14.21 -5.59
CA ALA A 8 11.06 -13.41 -4.88
C ALA A 8 11.98 -14.28 -4.00
N GLU A 9 11.41 -15.22 -3.24
CA GLU A 9 12.17 -16.18 -2.42
C GLU A 9 13.11 -17.02 -3.27
N SER A 10 12.67 -17.50 -4.44
CA SER A 10 13.52 -18.34 -5.31
C SER A 10 14.74 -17.63 -5.91
N TYR A 11 14.74 -16.29 -5.95
CA TYR A 11 15.85 -15.49 -6.51
C TYR A 11 16.65 -14.75 -5.44
N ALA A 12 16.11 -14.62 -4.22
CA ALA A 12 16.80 -13.93 -3.14
C ALA A 12 17.98 -14.74 -2.62
N LYS A 13 19.09 -14.06 -2.35
CA LYS A 13 20.28 -14.67 -1.72
C LYS A 13 20.20 -14.68 -0.19
N GLU A 14 19.23 -13.95 0.36
CA GLU A 14 19.00 -13.71 1.77
C GLU A 14 17.47 -13.72 2.05
N PRO A 15 17.04 -13.93 3.31
CA PRO A 15 15.61 -13.93 3.65
C PRO A 15 14.91 -12.60 3.29
N ILE A 16 13.65 -12.66 2.87
CA ILE A 16 12.92 -11.49 2.32
C ILE A 16 11.98 -10.82 3.34
N GLU A 17 11.88 -11.34 4.56
CA GLU A 17 10.91 -10.93 5.59
C GLU A 17 11.10 -9.46 5.97
N GLU A 18 12.33 -8.99 6.08
CA GLU A 18 12.63 -7.58 6.39
C GLU A 18 12.10 -6.65 5.29
N ARG A 19 12.26 -7.05 4.02
CA ARG A 19 11.75 -6.29 2.87
C ARG A 19 10.23 -6.30 2.83
N ILE A 20 9.60 -7.43 3.14
CA ILE A 20 8.14 -7.52 3.27
C ILE A 20 7.64 -6.59 4.37
N ALA A 21 8.25 -6.62 5.56
CA ALA A 21 7.87 -5.77 6.69
C ALA A 21 8.03 -4.28 6.36
N PHE A 22 9.12 -3.91 5.68
CA PHE A 22 9.38 -2.55 5.22
C PHE A 22 8.27 -2.06 4.27
N PHE A 23 7.96 -2.80 3.20
CA PHE A 23 6.96 -2.37 2.23
C PHE A 23 5.53 -2.41 2.80
N ARG A 24 5.23 -3.35 3.69
CA ARG A 24 3.95 -3.39 4.40
C ARG A 24 3.71 -2.12 5.22
N LYS A 25 4.74 -1.56 5.85
CA LYS A 25 4.61 -0.30 6.61
C LYS A 25 4.24 0.86 5.67
N ILE A 26 4.90 0.96 4.53
CA ILE A 26 4.64 2.00 3.52
C ILE A 26 3.24 1.85 2.94
N GLU A 27 2.84 0.62 2.58
CA GLU A 27 1.53 0.34 2.02
C GLU A 27 0.41 0.69 3.00
N ARG A 28 0.56 0.31 4.28
CA ARG A 28 -0.39 0.71 5.33
C ARG A 28 -0.53 2.22 5.43
N GLU A 29 0.59 2.95 5.46
CA GLU A 29 0.57 4.41 5.51
C GLU A 29 -0.13 5.02 4.30
N ALA A 30 0.09 4.48 3.10
CA ALA A 30 -0.57 4.95 1.88
C ALA A 30 -2.08 4.70 1.87
N ILE A 31 -2.54 3.57 2.41
CA ILE A 31 -3.97 3.19 2.44
C ILE A 31 -4.73 3.89 3.57
N GLU A 32 -4.10 4.09 4.73
CA GLU A 32 -4.75 4.68 5.90
C GLU A 32 -4.71 6.22 5.91
N SER A 33 -3.79 6.84 5.15
CA SER A 33 -3.70 8.30 5.05
C SER A 33 -4.78 8.90 4.15
N GLU A 34 -5.05 10.19 4.33
CA GLU A 34 -5.97 10.91 3.45
C GLU A 34 -5.41 11.08 2.02
N ASP A 35 -6.28 10.93 1.02
CA ASP A 35 -5.96 11.08 -0.39
C ASP A 35 -7.00 11.99 -1.07
N ASN A 36 -6.52 12.89 -1.92
CA ASN A 36 -7.34 13.84 -2.67
C ASN A 36 -7.83 13.27 -4.02
N GLN A 37 -7.33 12.10 -4.43
CA GLN A 37 -7.79 11.40 -5.62
C GLN A 37 -8.47 10.08 -5.25
N PHE A 38 -9.69 9.87 -5.74
CA PHE A 38 -10.33 8.57 -5.65
C PHE A 38 -9.82 7.64 -6.76
N ARG A 39 -9.13 6.57 -6.36
CA ARG A 39 -8.62 5.50 -7.24
C ARG A 39 -8.82 4.15 -6.54
N PHE A 40 -8.60 3.08 -7.27
CA PHE A 40 -8.75 1.73 -6.72
C PHE A 40 -7.80 1.43 -5.54
N HIS A 41 -6.63 2.09 -5.49
CA HIS A 41 -5.65 1.93 -4.42
C HIS A 41 -5.31 3.27 -3.72
N SER A 42 -6.18 4.27 -3.82
CA SER A 42 -5.96 5.53 -3.07
C SER A 42 -6.14 5.29 -1.58
N GLY A 43 -5.58 6.20 -0.77
CA GLY A 43 -5.88 6.29 0.65
C GLY A 43 -7.34 6.69 0.93
N VAL A 44 -7.62 7.08 2.18
CA VAL A 44 -8.95 7.52 2.62
C VAL A 44 -9.33 8.79 1.86
N PRO A 45 -10.45 8.82 1.10
CA PRO A 45 -10.84 10.02 0.39
C PRO A 45 -11.07 11.18 1.35
N LEU A 46 -10.47 12.33 1.05
CA LEU A 46 -10.77 13.57 1.75
C LEU A 46 -12.27 13.86 1.67
N LEU A 47 -12.90 14.11 2.82
CA LEU A 47 -14.28 14.58 2.87
C LEU A 47 -14.36 15.94 2.17
N GLN A 48 -14.84 15.95 0.93
CA GLN A 48 -15.21 17.19 0.27
C GLN A 48 -16.51 17.68 0.90
N VAL A 49 -16.38 18.63 1.84
CA VAL A 49 -17.53 19.42 2.29
C VAL A 49 -17.97 20.26 1.10
N GLN A 50 -18.99 19.80 0.38
CA GLN A 50 -19.71 20.66 -0.55
C GLN A 50 -20.51 21.66 0.27
N GLU A 51 -20.03 22.91 0.31
CA GLU A 51 -20.87 24.04 0.68
C GLU A 51 -22.05 24.07 -0.30
N ARG A 52 -23.22 23.64 0.17
CA ARG A 52 -24.47 23.77 -0.58
C ARG A 52 -24.89 25.24 -0.48
N ILE A 53 -24.85 25.94 -1.60
CA ILE A 53 -25.53 27.23 -1.81
C ILE A 53 -27.00 26.95 -2.11
#